data_AF-A0A4V5PMA5-F1
#
_entry.id   AF-A0A4V5PMA5-F1
#
_cell.length_a   1.000
_cell.length_b   1.000
_cell.length_c   1.000
_cell.angle_alpha   90.00
_cell.angle_beta   90.00
_cell.angle_gamma   90.00
#
_symmetry.space_group_name_H-M   'P 1'
#
loop_
_entity.id
_entity.type
_entity.pdbx_description
1 polymer ?
#
loop_
_entity_poly.entity_id
_entity_poly.type
_entity_poly.pdbx_seq_one_letter_code
_entity_poly.pdbx_strand_id
1 'polypeptide(L)'
;MKSKPFFRAVLLAAAGALSSCFPGDDPSLGRFCASPSEGGEYCVSTERSPSSAWAEAKVHGTLPIQMWAEWPEDVTLDELVRSRGKLDAWFADIDEVLFSLRVNAQSAESYRASMDGRMGELLRQAKRKQRQILSEEPVDAIGNFKAALVEKANAEKDPLVAAIASDKQAMGAARSIIDGAKEDASLLGAAYKNLVAEYSSYRATEAAETEAYEKLADEASTTTLDTIDGVEQAILSAAKAASAKPNDLVLHAFELSAEILQFDLTSEEAIAPHTEFMAAHGAAMPDMTSGAQRSIHAMLGYVEQRVKRSDKTATSLVTGLVLRRHALALLGAGPVAGEDAMASRSVKASAAFQADTGALLAQLDEAGATGSALASPDAAKRRRTLKRLLQLKPLCAEGSSSFREAACKPLRQRFAAMAAELETLESTEGL
;
A
#
# COMPACT_ATOMS: atom_id res chain seq x y z
N MET A 1 25.36 -61.71 -43.10
CA MET A 1 24.65 -61.32 -41.87
C MET A 1 23.85 -60.05 -42.13
N LYS A 2 22.53 -60.17 -42.30
CA LYS A 2 21.51 -59.12 -42.17
C LYS A 2 20.17 -59.82 -42.33
N SER A 3 19.49 -60.09 -41.22
CA SER A 3 18.11 -60.57 -41.21
C SER A 3 17.32 -59.67 -40.28
N LYS A 4 16.28 -59.04 -40.83
CA LYS A 4 15.22 -58.37 -40.07
C LYS A 4 14.31 -59.45 -39.46
N PRO A 5 13.68 -59.16 -38.32
CA PRO A 5 12.27 -59.49 -38.22
C PRO A 5 11.40 -58.40 -37.56
N PHE A 6 10.23 -58.24 -38.15
CA PHE A 6 8.88 -58.31 -37.56
C PHE A 6 8.54 -57.63 -36.21
N PHE A 7 7.52 -56.75 -36.32
CA PHE A 7 6.35 -56.55 -35.44
C PHE A 7 6.52 -56.16 -33.97
N ARG A 8 6.05 -54.94 -33.65
CA ARG A 8 4.90 -54.75 -32.75
C ARG A 8 4.28 -53.36 -32.97
N ALA A 9 3.07 -53.35 -33.50
CA ALA A 9 2.17 -52.21 -33.42
C ALA A 9 1.59 -52.16 -32.00
N VAL A 10 1.71 -51.01 -31.36
CA VAL A 10 0.90 -50.63 -30.20
C VAL A 10 0.17 -49.35 -30.62
N LEU A 11 -1.13 -49.50 -30.87
CA LEU A 11 -2.10 -48.42 -30.95
C LEU A 11 -2.22 -47.82 -29.54
N LEU A 12 -1.80 -46.56 -29.39
CA LEU A 12 -2.30 -45.69 -28.33
C LEU A 12 -3.07 -44.57 -29.00
N ALA A 13 -4.39 -44.64 -28.84
CA ALA A 13 -5.33 -43.61 -29.20
C ALA A 13 -5.05 -42.37 -28.34
N ALA A 14 -4.47 -41.33 -28.94
CA ALA A 14 -4.61 -39.98 -28.43
C ALA A 14 -5.90 -39.41 -29.01
N ALA A 15 -6.89 -39.25 -28.13
CA ALA A 15 -8.13 -38.56 -28.43
C ALA A 15 -7.79 -37.15 -28.93
N GLY A 16 -8.18 -36.85 -30.17
CA GLY A 16 -8.09 -35.51 -30.72
C GLY A 16 -9.02 -34.58 -29.96
N ALA A 17 -8.45 -33.53 -29.36
CA ALA A 17 -9.21 -32.33 -29.03
C ALA A 17 -9.55 -31.65 -30.36
N LEU A 18 -10.81 -31.75 -30.77
CA LEU A 18 -11.35 -30.99 -31.88
C LEU A 18 -11.32 -29.51 -31.48
N SER A 19 -10.42 -28.73 -32.09
CA SER A 19 -10.50 -27.28 -32.11
C SER A 19 -11.77 -26.90 -32.87
N SER A 20 -12.76 -26.40 -32.15
CA SER A 20 -13.96 -25.80 -32.74
C SER A 20 -13.56 -24.52 -33.49
N CYS A 21 -13.23 -24.63 -34.78
CA CYS A 21 -13.07 -23.46 -35.64
C CYS A 21 -14.45 -22.81 -35.83
N PHE A 22 -14.66 -21.65 -35.22
CA PHE A 22 -15.78 -20.77 -35.56
C PHE A 22 -15.50 -20.06 -36.90
N PRO A 23 -16.48 -19.97 -37.81
CA PRO A 23 -16.32 -19.21 -39.04
C PRO A 23 -16.46 -17.72 -38.73
N GLY A 24 -15.34 -17.00 -38.69
CA GLY A 24 -15.34 -15.54 -38.49
C GLY A 24 -14.06 -14.92 -37.91
N ASP A 25 -13.05 -15.71 -37.53
CA ASP A 25 -11.81 -15.15 -36.99
C ASP A 25 -10.97 -14.51 -38.10
N ASP A 26 -10.91 -13.18 -38.10
CA ASP A 26 -9.94 -12.42 -38.87
C ASP A 26 -8.55 -12.61 -38.23
N PRO A 27 -7.58 -13.22 -38.94
CA PRO A 27 -6.25 -13.47 -38.39
C PRO A 27 -5.43 -12.20 -38.11
N SER A 28 -5.89 -11.05 -38.61
CA SER A 28 -5.27 -9.73 -38.36
C SER A 28 -5.71 -9.10 -37.02
N LEU A 29 -6.63 -9.74 -36.31
CA LEU A 29 -7.12 -9.30 -35.01
C LEU A 29 -6.60 -10.19 -33.88
N GLY A 30 -6.39 -9.60 -32.70
CA GLY A 30 -6.03 -10.34 -31.50
C GLY A 30 -7.19 -11.21 -31.03
N ARG A 31 -6.96 -12.07 -30.03
CA ARG A 31 -7.97 -12.97 -29.50
C ARG A 31 -8.02 -12.93 -27.97
N PHE A 32 -9.21 -13.04 -27.42
CA PHE A 32 -9.42 -13.33 -26.00
C PHE A 32 -9.63 -14.81 -25.82
N CYS A 33 -8.82 -15.44 -25.00
CA CYS A 33 -8.85 -16.87 -24.74
C CYS A 33 -9.15 -17.16 -23.27
N ALA A 34 -9.87 -18.25 -23.04
CA ALA A 34 -10.18 -18.76 -21.72
C ALA A 34 -10.03 -20.28 -21.67
N SER A 35 -9.54 -20.81 -20.55
CA SER A 35 -9.41 -22.25 -20.35
C SER A 35 -9.66 -22.63 -18.88
N PRO A 36 -10.60 -23.55 -18.60
CA PRO A 36 -10.80 -24.10 -17.26
C PRO A 36 -9.65 -25.02 -16.85
N SER A 37 -9.55 -25.34 -15.55
CA SER A 37 -8.56 -26.32 -15.05
C SER A 37 -8.71 -27.71 -15.67
N GLU A 38 -9.92 -28.05 -16.08
CA GLU A 38 -10.27 -29.29 -16.79
C GLU A 38 -11.11 -28.92 -18.02
N GLY A 39 -10.52 -28.99 -19.22
CA GLY A 39 -11.21 -28.68 -20.47
C GLY A 39 -10.29 -28.16 -21.58
N GLY A 40 -10.90 -27.65 -22.65
CA GLY A 40 -10.19 -27.08 -23.81
C GLY A 40 -9.87 -25.59 -23.66
N GLU A 41 -9.27 -25.04 -24.71
CA GLU A 41 -9.07 -23.60 -24.88
C GLU A 41 -10.20 -23.02 -25.74
N TYR A 42 -10.80 -21.94 -25.26
CA TYR A 42 -11.92 -21.26 -25.91
C TYR A 42 -11.51 -19.83 -26.22
N CYS A 43 -11.35 -19.52 -27.51
CA CYS A 43 -10.90 -18.22 -27.96
C CYS A 43 -11.96 -17.53 -28.81
N VAL A 44 -12.06 -16.22 -28.69
CA VAL A 44 -12.88 -15.35 -29.53
C VAL A 44 -12.03 -14.19 -30.05
N SER A 45 -12.30 -13.71 -31.25
CA SER A 45 -11.72 -12.45 -31.75
C SER A 45 -11.95 -11.28 -30.79
N THR A 46 -10.99 -10.36 -30.74
CA THR A 46 -11.00 -9.10 -29.96
C THR A 46 -12.16 -8.16 -30.30
N GLU A 47 -12.82 -8.31 -31.46
CA GLU A 47 -14.08 -7.61 -31.75
C GLU A 47 -15.24 -8.03 -30.83
N ARG A 48 -15.09 -9.18 -30.14
CA ARG A 48 -16.06 -9.69 -29.17
C ARG A 48 -15.51 -9.49 -27.76
N SER A 49 -16.40 -9.33 -26.78
CA SER A 49 -15.99 -9.15 -25.39
C SER A 49 -15.27 -10.40 -24.84
N PRO A 50 -14.25 -10.25 -23.97
CA PRO A 50 -13.61 -11.35 -23.24
C PRO A 50 -14.61 -12.22 -22.47
N SER A 51 -15.73 -11.63 -22.05
CA SER A 51 -16.83 -12.34 -21.37
C SER A 51 -17.41 -13.50 -22.19
N SER A 52 -17.32 -13.44 -23.52
CA SER A 52 -17.79 -14.50 -24.40
C SER A 52 -16.90 -15.75 -24.30
N ALA A 53 -15.57 -15.58 -24.37
CA ALA A 53 -14.63 -16.69 -24.15
C ALA A 53 -14.79 -17.30 -22.75
N TRP A 54 -14.96 -16.44 -21.73
CA TRP A 54 -15.22 -16.90 -20.37
C TRP A 54 -16.51 -17.73 -20.24
N ALA A 55 -17.61 -17.25 -20.82
CA ALA A 55 -18.89 -17.95 -20.77
C ALA A 55 -18.82 -19.34 -21.39
N GLU A 56 -18.08 -19.48 -22.49
CA GLU A 56 -17.87 -20.76 -23.15
C GLU A 56 -16.98 -21.69 -22.31
N ALA A 57 -15.86 -21.19 -21.78
CA ALA A 57 -14.99 -21.94 -20.88
C ALA A 57 -15.74 -22.44 -19.62
N LYS A 58 -16.65 -21.63 -19.07
CA LYS A 58 -17.45 -21.97 -17.89
C LYS A 58 -18.47 -23.07 -18.15
N VAL A 59 -18.97 -23.21 -19.38
CA VAL A 59 -19.90 -24.30 -19.75
C VAL A 59 -19.18 -25.64 -19.76
N HIS A 60 -17.89 -25.64 -20.05
CA HIS A 60 -17.12 -26.86 -20.34
C HIS A 60 -16.12 -27.27 -19.27
N GLY A 61 -15.96 -26.49 -18.19
CA GLY A 61 -15.10 -26.86 -17.08
C GLY A 61 -15.37 -26.06 -15.80
N THR A 62 -14.59 -26.37 -14.77
CA THR A 62 -14.72 -25.78 -13.44
C THR A 62 -13.70 -24.67 -13.21
N LEU A 63 -13.96 -23.85 -12.18
CA LEU A 63 -12.99 -22.86 -11.71
C LEU A 63 -11.76 -23.56 -11.10
N PRO A 64 -10.56 -22.94 -11.15
CA PRO A 64 -10.30 -21.64 -11.75
C PRO A 64 -10.19 -21.71 -13.28
N ILE A 65 -10.89 -20.79 -13.96
CA ILE A 65 -10.74 -20.54 -15.39
C ILE A 65 -9.66 -19.50 -15.59
N GLN A 66 -8.65 -19.84 -16.38
CA GLN A 66 -7.61 -18.96 -16.81
C GLN A 66 -8.08 -18.13 -18.01
N MET A 67 -7.74 -16.85 -18.10
CA MET A 67 -7.94 -16.02 -19.29
C MET A 67 -6.66 -15.32 -19.72
N TRP A 68 -6.53 -15.05 -21.02
CA TRP A 68 -5.44 -14.28 -21.58
C TRP A 68 -5.83 -13.60 -22.89
N ALA A 69 -5.07 -12.59 -23.28
CA ALA A 69 -5.18 -11.94 -24.59
C ALA A 69 -3.98 -12.34 -25.45
N GLU A 70 -4.25 -12.76 -26.68
CA GLU A 70 -3.26 -13.06 -27.70
C GLU A 70 -3.23 -11.93 -28.74
N TRP A 71 -2.04 -11.53 -29.14
CA TRP A 71 -1.87 -10.59 -30.26
C TRP A 71 -2.24 -11.28 -31.59
N PRO A 72 -2.47 -10.51 -32.67
CA PRO A 72 -2.83 -11.06 -33.98
C PRO A 72 -1.85 -12.13 -34.48
N GLU A 73 -2.35 -13.16 -35.17
CA GLU A 73 -1.53 -14.29 -35.62
C GLU A 73 -0.48 -13.89 -36.68
N ASP A 74 -0.74 -12.82 -37.42
CA ASP A 74 0.18 -12.25 -38.41
C ASP A 74 1.29 -11.40 -37.78
N VAL A 75 1.22 -11.11 -36.47
CA VAL A 75 2.21 -10.33 -35.74
C VAL A 75 3.17 -11.26 -34.98
N THR A 76 4.45 -11.18 -35.32
CA THR A 76 5.50 -11.86 -34.55
C THR A 76 5.76 -11.16 -33.21
N LEU A 77 6.24 -11.89 -32.21
CA LEU A 77 6.63 -11.30 -30.92
C LEU A 77 7.69 -10.18 -31.08
N ASP A 78 8.57 -10.30 -32.06
CA ASP A 78 9.61 -9.29 -32.36
C ASP A 78 8.97 -8.00 -32.89
N GLU A 79 7.99 -8.11 -33.79
CA GLU A 79 7.25 -6.97 -34.30
C GLU A 79 6.37 -6.32 -33.26
N LEU A 80 5.72 -7.14 -32.41
CA LEU A 80 4.92 -6.67 -31.30
C LEU A 80 5.78 -5.80 -30.39
N VAL A 81 6.90 -6.34 -29.90
CA VAL A 81 7.75 -5.69 -28.90
C VAL A 81 8.51 -4.48 -29.45
N ARG A 82 8.81 -4.43 -30.75
CA ARG A 82 9.46 -3.27 -31.40
C ARG A 82 8.50 -2.14 -31.73
N SER A 83 7.20 -2.41 -31.81
CA SER A 83 6.19 -1.41 -32.17
C SER A 83 5.40 -0.98 -30.94
N ARG A 84 5.62 0.26 -30.48
CA ARG A 84 4.86 0.84 -29.37
C ARG A 84 3.36 0.75 -29.59
N GLY A 85 2.87 1.04 -30.80
CA GLY A 85 1.44 0.98 -31.11
C GLY A 85 0.85 -0.43 -31.02
N LYS A 86 1.62 -1.48 -31.41
CA LYS A 86 1.16 -2.87 -31.28
C LYS A 86 1.17 -3.33 -29.82
N LEU A 87 2.19 -2.94 -29.05
CA LEU A 87 2.25 -3.18 -27.61
C LEU A 87 1.11 -2.50 -26.84
N ASP A 88 0.83 -1.23 -27.14
CA ASP A 88 -0.25 -0.47 -26.50
C ASP A 88 -1.62 -1.11 -26.79
N ALA A 89 -1.84 -1.58 -28.04
CA ALA A 89 -3.06 -2.31 -28.40
C ALA A 89 -3.19 -3.64 -27.64
N TRP A 90 -2.12 -4.44 -27.57
CA TRP A 90 -2.14 -5.68 -26.82
C TRP A 90 -2.31 -5.48 -25.31
N PHE A 91 -1.75 -4.40 -24.73
CA PHE A 91 -2.01 -4.06 -23.34
C PHE A 91 -3.45 -3.63 -23.08
N ALA A 92 -4.08 -2.91 -24.00
CA ALA A 92 -5.50 -2.61 -23.91
C ALA A 92 -6.36 -3.90 -23.89
N ASP A 93 -6.01 -4.89 -24.72
CA ASP A 93 -6.68 -6.20 -24.72
C ASP A 93 -6.47 -6.95 -23.39
N ILE A 94 -5.26 -6.89 -22.83
CA ILE A 94 -4.95 -7.45 -21.50
C ILE A 94 -5.80 -6.77 -20.42
N ASP A 95 -5.89 -5.44 -20.44
CA ASP A 95 -6.70 -4.67 -19.49
C ASP A 95 -8.18 -5.05 -19.59
N GLU A 96 -8.70 -5.32 -20.78
CA GLU A 96 -10.08 -5.78 -20.97
C GLU A 96 -10.32 -7.16 -20.35
N VAL A 97 -9.36 -8.08 -20.50
CA VAL A 97 -9.40 -9.40 -19.85
C VAL A 97 -9.38 -9.26 -18.32
N LEU A 98 -8.48 -8.43 -17.78
CA LEU A 98 -8.37 -8.20 -16.33
C LEU A 98 -9.61 -7.51 -15.77
N PHE A 99 -10.17 -6.55 -16.51
CA PHE A 99 -11.44 -5.91 -16.19
C PHE A 99 -12.58 -6.93 -16.15
N SER A 100 -12.69 -7.81 -17.16
CA SER A 100 -13.71 -8.86 -17.20
C SER A 100 -13.59 -9.85 -16.04
N LEU A 101 -12.36 -10.24 -15.68
CA LEU A 101 -12.11 -11.11 -14.52
C LEU A 101 -12.54 -10.45 -13.19
N ARG A 102 -12.32 -9.13 -13.06
CA ARG A 102 -12.64 -8.37 -11.85
C ARG A 102 -14.13 -8.07 -11.73
N VAL A 103 -14.79 -7.69 -12.83
CA VAL A 103 -16.15 -7.14 -12.83
C VAL A 103 -17.21 -8.18 -13.19
N ASN A 104 -16.95 -8.99 -14.21
CA ASN A 104 -17.94 -9.94 -14.76
C ASN A 104 -17.83 -11.32 -14.11
N ALA A 105 -16.61 -11.85 -13.99
CA ALA A 105 -16.36 -13.16 -13.39
C ALA A 105 -16.31 -13.14 -11.86
N GLN A 106 -15.78 -12.05 -11.27
CA GLN A 106 -15.62 -11.83 -9.83
C GLN A 106 -14.90 -12.99 -9.10
N SER A 107 -13.94 -13.63 -9.76
CA SER A 107 -13.20 -14.78 -9.20
C SER A 107 -11.73 -14.43 -8.98
N ALA A 108 -11.35 -14.27 -7.70
CA ALA A 108 -9.96 -14.02 -7.31
C ALA A 108 -9.04 -15.20 -7.64
N GLU A 109 -9.57 -16.43 -7.65
CA GLU A 109 -8.83 -17.64 -8.00
C GLU A 109 -8.51 -17.69 -9.50
N SER A 110 -9.48 -17.30 -10.35
CA SER A 110 -9.26 -17.18 -11.80
C SER A 110 -8.35 -16.02 -12.17
N TYR A 111 -8.41 -14.92 -11.42
CA TYR A 111 -7.45 -13.82 -11.59
C TYR A 111 -6.02 -14.30 -11.32
N ARG A 112 -5.80 -14.99 -10.20
CA ARG A 112 -4.49 -15.57 -9.87
C ARG A 112 -4.05 -16.61 -10.92
N ALA A 113 -4.93 -17.55 -11.26
CA ALA A 113 -4.64 -18.54 -12.29
C ALA A 113 -4.26 -17.90 -13.63
N SER A 114 -4.91 -16.81 -14.02
CA SER A 114 -4.58 -16.05 -15.23
C SER A 114 -3.18 -15.46 -15.19
N MET A 115 -2.84 -14.78 -14.10
CA MET A 115 -1.52 -14.17 -13.90
C MET A 115 -0.39 -15.20 -13.77
N ASP A 116 -0.66 -16.34 -13.13
CA ASP A 116 0.34 -17.42 -12.96
C ASP A 116 0.44 -18.32 -14.20
N GLY A 117 -0.57 -18.32 -15.07
CA GLY A 117 -0.66 -19.15 -16.26
C GLY A 117 -0.13 -18.49 -17.53
N ARG A 118 -0.83 -18.75 -18.65
CA ARG A 118 -0.49 -18.27 -20.00
C ARG A 118 -0.38 -16.75 -20.13
N MET A 119 -1.22 -15.95 -19.45
CA MET A 119 -1.08 -14.48 -19.50
C MET A 119 0.28 -14.05 -18.92
N GLY A 120 0.63 -14.57 -17.74
CA GLY A 120 1.94 -14.31 -17.14
C GLY A 120 3.10 -14.83 -17.99
N GLU A 121 2.94 -15.96 -18.67
CA GLU A 121 3.96 -16.47 -19.58
C GLU A 121 4.17 -15.54 -20.79
N LEU A 122 3.10 -15.08 -21.43
CA LEU A 122 3.18 -14.15 -22.56
C LEU A 122 3.83 -12.82 -22.14
N LEU A 123 3.44 -12.27 -20.99
CA LEU A 123 4.08 -11.07 -20.42
C LEU A 123 5.57 -11.28 -20.11
N ARG A 124 5.94 -12.44 -19.55
CA ARG A 124 7.35 -12.79 -19.30
C ARG A 124 8.12 -12.98 -20.61
N GLN A 125 7.52 -13.56 -21.65
CA GLN A 125 8.13 -13.69 -22.98
C GLN A 125 8.36 -12.32 -23.62
N ALA A 126 7.35 -11.46 -23.65
CA ALA A 126 7.47 -10.10 -24.15
C ALA A 126 8.56 -9.32 -23.40
N LYS A 127 8.58 -9.39 -22.06
CA LYS A 127 9.61 -8.74 -21.24
C LYS A 127 11.02 -9.29 -21.50
N ARG A 128 11.18 -10.62 -21.61
CA ARG A 128 12.47 -11.24 -21.95
C ARG A 128 12.95 -10.79 -23.33
N LYS A 129 12.05 -10.75 -24.32
CA LYS A 129 12.40 -10.36 -25.68
C LYS A 129 12.68 -8.87 -25.81
N GLN A 130 11.95 -8.03 -25.07
CA GLN A 130 12.23 -6.60 -24.98
C GLN A 130 13.60 -6.34 -24.37
N ARG A 131 13.94 -7.04 -23.28
CA ARG A 131 15.30 -6.98 -22.70
C ARG A 131 16.35 -7.45 -23.69
N GLN A 132 16.07 -8.52 -24.44
CA GLN A 132 16.99 -9.02 -25.46
C GLN A 132 17.20 -7.99 -26.58
N ILE A 133 16.14 -7.37 -27.10
CA ILE A 133 16.20 -6.33 -28.14
C ILE A 133 16.89 -5.06 -27.62
N LEU A 134 16.66 -4.69 -26.36
CA LEU A 134 17.36 -3.57 -25.72
C LEU A 134 18.84 -3.89 -25.44
N SER A 135 19.19 -5.17 -25.26
CA SER A 135 20.57 -5.64 -25.14
C SER A 135 21.26 -5.89 -26.49
N GLU A 136 20.49 -6.02 -27.57
CA GLU A 136 21.00 -6.01 -28.94
C GLU A 136 21.41 -4.57 -29.24
N GLU A 137 22.69 -4.25 -29.06
CA GLU A 137 23.23 -2.92 -29.37
C GLU A 137 22.77 -2.51 -30.78
N PRO A 138 22.06 -1.37 -30.94
CA PRO A 138 21.88 -0.80 -32.27
C PRO A 138 23.26 -0.60 -32.86
N VAL A 139 23.46 -0.91 -34.15
CA VAL A 139 24.75 -0.73 -34.82
C VAL A 139 25.21 0.71 -34.62
N ASP A 140 26.12 0.91 -33.66
CA ASP A 140 26.64 2.22 -33.31
C ASP A 140 27.65 2.61 -34.38
N ALA A 141 27.16 3.01 -35.55
CA ALA A 141 28.00 3.40 -36.68
C ALA A 141 28.97 4.53 -36.28
N ILE A 142 28.59 5.37 -35.31
CA ILE A 142 29.41 6.46 -34.79
C ILE A 142 30.45 5.93 -33.80
N GLY A 143 30.09 5.06 -32.87
CA GLY A 143 31.01 4.37 -31.95
C GLY A 143 31.98 3.46 -32.67
N ASN A 144 31.54 2.72 -33.69
CA ASN A 144 32.39 1.89 -34.54
C ASN A 144 33.37 2.74 -35.36
N PHE A 145 32.92 3.88 -35.89
CA PHE A 145 33.80 4.84 -36.56
C PHE A 145 34.80 5.50 -35.58
N LYS A 146 34.35 5.83 -34.36
CA LYS A 146 35.21 6.36 -33.28
C LYS A 146 36.20 5.33 -32.76
N ALA A 147 35.79 4.07 -32.60
CA ALA A 147 36.65 2.96 -32.22
C ALA A 147 37.72 2.72 -33.27
N ALA A 148 37.37 2.76 -34.56
CA ALA A 148 38.34 2.72 -35.65
C ALA A 148 39.30 3.93 -35.65
N LEU A 149 38.83 5.13 -35.28
CA LEU A 149 39.67 6.32 -35.08
C LEU A 149 40.60 6.18 -33.88
N VAL A 150 40.13 5.59 -32.77
CA VAL A 150 40.93 5.33 -31.56
C VAL A 150 41.95 4.23 -31.82
N GLU A 151 41.60 3.17 -32.53
CA GLU A 151 42.53 2.11 -32.94
C GLU A 151 43.64 2.67 -33.85
N LYS A 152 43.29 3.59 -34.75
CA LYS A 152 44.23 4.32 -35.60
C LYS A 152 45.08 5.34 -34.82
N ALA A 153 44.51 6.01 -33.81
CA ALA A 153 45.24 6.92 -32.92
C ALA A 153 46.19 6.18 -31.96
N ASN A 154 45.79 4.99 -31.49
CA ASN A 154 46.62 4.08 -30.70
C ASN A 154 47.79 3.52 -31.53
N ALA A 155 47.60 3.34 -32.84
CA ALA A 155 48.66 2.99 -33.78
C ALA A 155 49.67 4.14 -34.00
N GLU A 156 49.26 5.39 -33.76
CA GLU A 156 50.07 6.61 -33.88
C GLU A 156 50.57 7.12 -32.50
N LYS A 157 51.13 6.23 -31.68
CA LYS A 157 52.03 6.50 -30.52
C LYS A 157 51.86 7.85 -29.78
N ASP A 158 50.80 8.00 -28.99
CA ASP A 158 50.86 8.67 -27.68
C ASP A 158 49.80 8.08 -26.72
N PRO A 159 50.21 7.24 -25.75
CA PRO A 159 49.28 6.57 -24.84
C PRO A 159 48.49 7.55 -23.96
N LEU A 160 48.97 8.78 -23.76
CA LEU A 160 48.25 9.79 -22.99
C LEU A 160 47.06 10.36 -23.79
N VAL A 161 47.23 10.56 -25.10
CA VAL A 161 46.15 11.05 -25.98
C VAL A 161 45.05 10.00 -26.12
N ALA A 162 45.43 8.72 -26.18
CA ALA A 162 44.50 7.59 -26.17
C ALA A 162 43.67 7.51 -24.90
N ALA A 163 44.32 7.62 -23.74
CA ALA A 163 43.64 7.63 -22.44
C ALA A 163 42.66 8.81 -22.32
N ILE A 164 43.10 10.02 -22.69
CA ILE A 164 42.24 11.22 -22.69
C ILE A 164 41.04 11.07 -23.63
N ALA A 165 41.21 10.43 -24.79
CA ALA A 165 40.10 10.18 -25.72
C ALA A 165 39.08 9.19 -25.14
N SER A 166 39.56 8.13 -24.49
CA SER A 166 38.72 7.15 -23.79
C SER A 166 37.94 7.77 -22.64
N ASP A 167 38.60 8.58 -21.80
CA ASP A 167 37.96 9.29 -20.68
C ASP A 167 36.90 10.28 -21.17
N LYS A 168 37.16 11.02 -22.26
CA LYS A 168 36.17 11.92 -22.86
C LYS A 168 34.93 11.17 -23.36
N GLN A 169 35.11 9.97 -23.91
CA GLN A 169 34.00 9.14 -24.37
C GLN A 169 33.18 8.60 -23.20
N ALA A 170 33.84 8.06 -22.17
CA ALA A 170 33.19 7.57 -20.96
C ALA A 170 32.44 8.70 -20.23
N MET A 171 33.04 9.89 -20.14
CA MET A 171 32.40 11.09 -19.58
C MET A 171 31.15 11.49 -20.38
N GLY A 172 31.22 11.47 -21.72
CA GLY A 172 30.09 11.79 -22.59
C GLY A 172 28.93 10.81 -22.44
N ALA A 173 29.23 9.52 -22.37
CA ALA A 173 28.23 8.46 -22.17
C ALA A 173 27.56 8.55 -20.79
N ALA A 174 28.36 8.64 -19.73
CA ALA A 174 27.84 8.79 -18.37
C ALA A 174 26.99 10.05 -18.21
N ARG A 175 27.42 11.18 -18.80
CA ARG A 175 26.65 12.42 -18.78
C ARG A 175 25.31 12.29 -19.51
N SER A 176 25.28 11.63 -20.67
CA SER A 176 24.03 11.42 -21.42
C SER A 176 23.03 10.59 -20.62
N ILE A 177 23.49 9.55 -19.92
CA ILE A 177 22.63 8.71 -19.06
C ILE A 177 22.08 9.53 -17.89
N ILE A 178 22.95 10.30 -17.21
CA ILE A 178 22.54 11.14 -16.08
C ILE A 178 21.56 12.24 -16.53
N ASP A 179 21.79 12.87 -17.67
CA ASP A 179 20.90 13.93 -18.17
C ASP A 179 19.53 13.35 -18.59
N GLY A 180 19.50 12.16 -19.20
CA GLY A 180 18.24 11.43 -19.44
C GLY A 180 17.51 11.04 -18.14
N ALA A 181 18.23 10.51 -17.15
CA ALA A 181 17.65 10.16 -15.85
C ALA A 181 17.06 11.38 -15.12
N LYS A 182 17.62 12.59 -15.31
CA LYS A 182 17.02 13.82 -14.77
C LYS A 182 15.70 14.19 -15.44
N GLU A 183 15.59 13.99 -16.75
CA GLU A 183 14.35 14.24 -17.48
C GLU A 183 13.26 13.27 -17.02
N ASP A 184 13.55 11.99 -16.92
CA ASP A 184 12.63 10.97 -16.42
C ASP A 184 12.21 11.23 -14.96
N ALA A 185 13.18 11.57 -14.10
CA ALA A 185 12.90 11.94 -12.71
C ALA A 185 12.02 13.19 -12.58
N SER A 186 12.01 14.08 -13.58
CA SER A 186 11.17 15.29 -13.53
C SER A 186 9.67 14.97 -13.56
N LEU A 187 9.28 13.90 -14.27
CA LEU A 187 7.90 13.42 -14.33
C LEU A 187 7.46 12.86 -12.97
N LEU A 188 8.33 12.05 -12.34
CA LEU A 188 8.12 11.54 -10.98
C LEU A 188 8.07 12.67 -9.96
N GLY A 189 8.87 13.72 -10.14
CA GLY A 189 8.85 14.92 -9.30
C GLY A 189 7.50 15.63 -9.32
N ALA A 190 6.83 15.69 -10.48
CA ALA A 190 5.48 16.26 -10.59
C ALA A 190 4.43 15.40 -9.87
N ALA A 191 4.47 14.08 -10.07
CA ALA A 191 3.58 13.14 -9.39
C ALA A 191 3.76 13.18 -7.86
N TYR A 192 5.01 13.19 -7.40
CA TYR A 192 5.35 13.34 -5.97
C TYR A 192 4.81 14.65 -5.38
N LYS A 193 4.93 15.76 -6.11
CA LYS A 193 4.37 17.05 -5.66
C LYS A 193 2.85 17.00 -5.52
N ASN A 194 2.16 16.32 -6.42
CA ASN A 194 0.71 16.13 -6.33
C ASN A 194 0.33 15.28 -5.11
N LEU A 195 1.03 14.17 -4.87
CA LEU A 195 0.83 13.33 -3.69
C LEU A 195 1.03 14.12 -2.39
N VAL A 196 2.08 14.96 -2.31
CA VAL A 196 2.32 15.84 -1.15
C VAL A 196 1.17 16.85 -0.97
N ALA A 197 0.63 17.40 -2.06
CA ALA A 197 -0.50 18.31 -2.00
C ALA A 197 -1.77 17.60 -1.47
N GLU A 198 -2.07 16.40 -1.98
CA GLU A 198 -3.17 15.56 -1.50
C GLU A 198 -3.02 15.20 -0.02
N TYR A 199 -1.82 14.79 0.40
CA TYR A 199 -1.49 14.51 1.80
C TYR A 199 -1.68 15.75 2.69
N SER A 200 -1.24 16.93 2.23
CA SER A 200 -1.40 18.18 2.99
C SER A 200 -2.86 18.57 3.15
N SER A 201 -3.67 18.39 2.11
CA SER A 201 -5.11 18.61 2.13
C SER A 201 -5.80 17.63 3.08
N TYR A 202 -5.39 16.35 3.04
CA TYR A 202 -5.85 15.35 3.99
C TYR A 202 -5.52 15.75 5.43
N ARG A 203 -4.26 16.12 5.73
CA ARG A 203 -3.81 16.60 7.05
C ARG A 203 -4.65 17.78 7.55
N ALA A 204 -4.98 18.73 6.69
CA ALA A 204 -5.77 19.90 7.07
C ALA A 204 -7.18 19.56 7.60
N THR A 205 -7.72 18.37 7.27
CA THR A 205 -9.04 17.92 7.78
C THR A 205 -9.02 17.39 9.21
N GLU A 206 -7.85 17.24 9.85
CA GLU A 206 -7.72 16.60 11.16
C GLU A 206 -8.45 17.36 12.29
N ALA A 207 -8.39 18.69 12.27
CA ALA A 207 -9.09 19.51 13.26
C ALA A 207 -10.61 19.33 13.15
N ALA A 208 -11.15 19.34 11.92
CA ALA A 208 -12.57 19.15 11.67
C ALA A 208 -13.06 17.74 12.04
N GLU A 209 -12.23 16.70 11.81
CA GLU A 209 -12.55 15.33 12.26
C GLU A 209 -12.61 15.25 13.79
N THR A 210 -11.67 15.90 14.49
CA THR A 210 -11.64 15.92 15.96
C THR A 210 -12.87 16.64 16.52
N GLU A 211 -13.20 17.81 15.98
CA GLU A 211 -14.40 18.58 16.35
C GLU A 211 -15.69 17.79 16.10
N ALA A 212 -15.78 17.06 14.99
CA ALA A 212 -16.93 16.22 14.69
C ALA A 212 -17.10 15.09 15.73
N TYR A 213 -16.02 14.44 16.14
CA TYR A 213 -16.08 13.40 17.18
C TYR A 213 -16.39 13.97 18.57
N GLU A 214 -15.89 15.15 18.91
CA GLU A 214 -16.25 15.85 20.15
C GLU A 214 -17.75 16.16 20.20
N LYS A 215 -18.30 16.71 19.11
CA LYS A 215 -19.74 16.98 19.00
C LYS A 215 -20.57 15.71 19.14
N LEU A 216 -20.16 14.63 18.48
CA LEU A 216 -20.84 13.33 18.59
C LEU A 216 -20.75 12.74 20.00
N ALA A 217 -19.65 12.99 20.72
CA ALA A 217 -19.52 12.59 22.12
C ALA A 217 -20.50 13.35 23.03
N ASP A 218 -20.66 14.65 22.81
CA ASP A 218 -21.62 15.48 23.55
C ASP A 218 -23.07 15.06 23.26
N GLU A 219 -23.42 14.83 22.00
CA GLU A 219 -24.72 14.31 21.59
C GLU A 219 -24.98 12.92 22.21
N ALA A 220 -24.00 12.01 22.15
CA ALA A 220 -24.08 10.69 22.77
C ALA A 220 -24.32 10.76 24.28
N SER A 221 -23.77 11.77 24.97
CA SER A 221 -23.91 11.95 26.41
C SER A 221 -25.31 12.44 26.83
N THR A 222 -26.07 13.03 25.92
CA THR A 222 -27.39 13.62 26.19
C THR A 222 -28.54 12.84 25.54
N THR A 223 -28.25 11.93 24.60
CA THR A 223 -29.25 11.18 23.83
C THR A 223 -30.21 10.35 24.71
N THR A 224 -31.44 10.17 24.24
CA THR A 224 -32.50 9.33 24.85
C THR A 224 -32.58 7.96 24.17
N LEU A 225 -33.39 7.03 24.71
CA LEU A 225 -33.62 5.72 24.07
C LEU A 225 -34.14 5.85 22.63
N ASP A 226 -34.94 6.87 22.33
CA ASP A 226 -35.53 7.08 21.00
C ASP A 226 -34.54 7.67 19.99
N THR A 227 -33.47 8.34 20.45
CA THR A 227 -32.52 9.07 19.59
C THR A 227 -31.17 8.39 19.46
N ILE A 228 -30.90 7.38 20.30
CA ILE A 228 -29.60 6.72 20.42
C ILE A 228 -29.13 6.04 19.13
N ASP A 229 -30.05 5.46 18.36
CA ASP A 229 -29.75 4.81 17.07
C ASP A 229 -29.26 5.81 16.03
N GLY A 230 -29.81 7.03 16.04
CA GLY A 230 -29.38 8.10 15.14
C GLY A 230 -27.95 8.56 15.42
N VAL A 231 -27.59 8.68 16.70
CA VAL A 231 -26.22 9.04 17.11
C VAL A 231 -25.24 7.92 16.79
N GLU A 232 -25.63 6.66 17.01
CA GLU A 232 -24.83 5.49 16.63
C GLU A 232 -24.50 5.47 15.14
N GLN A 233 -25.51 5.68 14.28
CA GLN A 233 -25.30 5.79 12.82
C GLN A 233 -24.41 6.97 12.43
N ALA A 234 -24.55 8.13 13.10
CA ALA A 234 -23.72 9.29 12.83
C ALA A 234 -22.23 9.03 13.14
N ILE A 235 -21.94 8.33 14.25
CA ILE A 235 -20.58 7.91 14.61
C ILE A 235 -20.00 6.95 13.57
N LEU A 236 -20.76 5.94 13.15
CA LEU A 236 -20.31 4.98 12.13
C LEU A 236 -20.08 5.66 10.77
N SER A 237 -20.92 6.63 10.40
CA SER A 237 -20.76 7.43 9.19
C SER A 237 -19.48 8.27 9.24
N ALA A 238 -19.20 8.92 10.37
CA ALA A 238 -17.97 9.68 10.57
C ALA A 238 -16.72 8.80 10.45
N ALA A 239 -16.74 7.60 11.06
CA ALA A 239 -15.65 6.63 10.95
C ALA A 239 -15.43 6.16 9.49
N LYS A 240 -16.52 5.89 8.76
CA LYS A 240 -16.45 5.53 7.34
C LYS A 240 -15.89 6.67 6.49
N ALA A 241 -16.29 7.90 6.74
CA ALA A 241 -15.76 9.07 6.02
C ALA A 241 -14.27 9.28 6.32
N ALA A 242 -13.84 9.07 7.56
CA ALA A 242 -12.45 9.17 7.98
C ALA A 242 -11.54 8.10 7.36
N SER A 243 -12.10 6.95 6.96
CA SER A 243 -11.39 5.82 6.33
C SER A 243 -11.48 5.77 4.80
N ALA A 244 -12.51 6.34 4.18
CA ALA A 244 -12.67 6.31 2.72
C ALA A 244 -11.62 7.16 1.98
N LYS A 245 -11.47 8.43 2.37
CA LYS A 245 -10.52 9.39 1.77
C LYS A 245 -9.04 8.93 1.82
N PRO A 246 -8.54 8.31 2.90
CA PRO A 246 -7.15 7.87 2.94
C PRO A 246 -6.85 6.66 2.06
N ASN A 247 -7.82 5.85 1.65
CA ASN A 247 -7.55 4.67 0.80
C ASN A 247 -7.05 5.08 -0.59
N ASP A 248 -7.62 6.13 -1.17
CA ASP A 248 -7.17 6.66 -2.48
C ASP A 248 -5.75 7.22 -2.39
N LEU A 249 -5.46 7.97 -1.32
CA LEU A 249 -4.12 8.51 -1.05
C LEU A 249 -3.08 7.40 -0.85
N VAL A 250 -3.46 6.33 -0.14
CA VAL A 250 -2.60 5.15 0.07
C VAL A 250 -2.32 4.43 -1.24
N LEU A 251 -3.32 4.23 -2.09
CA LEU A 251 -3.15 3.59 -3.39
C LEU A 251 -2.19 4.41 -4.28
N HIS A 252 -2.43 5.71 -4.40
CA HIS A 252 -1.58 6.62 -5.19
C HIS A 252 -0.13 6.64 -4.65
N ALA A 253 0.04 6.64 -3.32
CA ALA A 253 1.37 6.54 -2.70
C ALA A 253 2.09 5.21 -3.01
N PHE A 254 1.38 4.09 -3.04
CA PHE A 254 1.96 2.79 -3.41
C PHE A 254 2.34 2.73 -4.89
N GLU A 255 1.48 3.20 -5.77
CA GLU A 255 1.74 3.26 -7.21
C GLU A 255 2.99 4.10 -7.49
N LEU A 256 3.06 5.32 -6.93
CA LEU A 256 4.23 6.18 -7.10
C LEU A 256 5.50 5.59 -6.48
N SER A 257 5.39 4.92 -5.32
CA SER A 257 6.54 4.23 -4.72
C SER A 257 7.07 3.12 -5.63
N ALA A 258 6.19 2.35 -6.28
CA ALA A 258 6.58 1.33 -7.25
C ALA A 258 7.24 1.94 -8.49
N GLU A 259 6.70 3.04 -9.03
CA GLU A 259 7.28 3.75 -10.17
C GLU A 259 8.69 4.28 -9.87
N ILE A 260 8.87 4.91 -8.69
CA ILE A 260 10.16 5.40 -8.25
C ILE A 260 11.17 4.26 -8.07
N LEU A 261 10.76 3.11 -7.53
CA LEU A 261 11.63 1.93 -7.42
C LEU A 261 12.03 1.37 -8.79
N GLN A 262 11.09 1.33 -9.74
CA GLN A 262 11.38 0.88 -11.10
C GLN A 262 12.35 1.84 -11.82
N PHE A 263 12.19 3.15 -11.61
CA PHE A 263 13.13 4.16 -12.10
C PHE A 263 14.52 3.99 -11.49
N ASP A 264 14.61 3.72 -10.19
CA ASP A 264 15.87 3.48 -9.47
C ASP A 264 16.64 2.32 -10.10
N LEU A 265 15.99 1.17 -10.22
CA LEU A 265 16.58 -0.05 -10.80
C LEU A 265 17.04 0.19 -12.24
N THR A 266 16.24 0.87 -13.05
CA THR A 266 16.56 1.13 -14.46
C THR A 266 17.74 2.11 -14.58
N SER A 267 17.80 3.11 -13.70
CA SER A 267 18.89 4.09 -13.67
C SER A 267 20.20 3.46 -13.18
N GLU A 268 20.13 2.60 -12.16
CA GLU A 268 21.27 1.84 -11.66
C GLU A 268 21.81 0.87 -12.73
N GLU A 269 20.94 0.13 -13.41
CA GLU A 269 21.33 -0.75 -14.52
C GLU A 269 22.00 0.03 -15.66
N ALA A 270 21.49 1.21 -16.01
CA ALA A 270 22.06 2.04 -17.06
C ALA A 270 23.43 2.63 -16.70
N ILE A 271 23.65 3.02 -15.45
CA ILE A 271 24.90 3.64 -15.01
C ILE A 271 25.96 2.60 -14.60
N ALA A 272 25.58 1.36 -14.32
CA ALA A 272 26.46 0.27 -13.88
C ALA A 272 27.75 0.13 -14.70
N PRO A 273 27.74 0.20 -16.05
CA PRO A 273 28.96 0.09 -16.87
C PRO A 273 29.96 1.24 -16.66
N HIS A 274 29.53 2.36 -16.07
CA HIS A 274 30.34 3.56 -15.87
C HIS A 274 30.76 3.79 -14.42
N THR A 275 30.42 2.87 -13.51
CA THR A 275 30.70 2.98 -12.07
C THR A 275 32.17 3.12 -11.74
N GLU A 276 33.04 2.29 -12.34
CA GLU A 276 34.50 2.36 -12.14
C GLU A 276 35.09 3.68 -12.65
N PHE A 277 34.61 4.15 -13.82
CA PHE A 277 35.03 5.44 -14.38
C PHE A 277 34.66 6.59 -13.45
N MET A 278 33.41 6.61 -12.96
CA MET A 278 32.93 7.62 -12.02
C MET A 278 33.72 7.61 -10.72
N ALA A 279 33.97 6.42 -10.15
CA ALA A 279 34.76 6.27 -8.93
C ALA A 279 36.21 6.77 -9.10
N ALA A 280 36.86 6.42 -10.21
CA ALA A 280 38.23 6.85 -10.53
C ALA A 280 38.37 8.38 -10.66
N HIS A 281 37.28 9.06 -11.04
CA HIS A 281 37.22 10.51 -11.21
C HIS A 281 36.54 11.23 -10.03
N GLY A 282 36.28 10.53 -8.92
CA GLY A 282 35.68 11.10 -7.72
C GLY A 282 34.21 11.51 -7.86
N ALA A 283 33.50 11.03 -8.88
CA ALA A 283 32.08 11.25 -9.05
C ALA A 283 31.29 10.23 -8.21
N ALA A 284 30.51 10.71 -7.26
CA ALA A 284 29.62 9.88 -6.46
C ALA A 284 28.42 9.39 -7.31
N MET A 285 27.92 8.20 -6.97
CA MET A 285 26.69 7.68 -7.55
C MET A 285 25.51 8.56 -7.13
N PRO A 286 24.65 8.97 -8.08
CA PRO A 286 23.50 9.81 -7.76
C PRO A 286 22.43 8.98 -7.03
N ASP A 287 22.01 9.44 -5.85
CA ASP A 287 20.81 8.95 -5.17
C ASP A 287 19.63 9.84 -5.55
N MET A 288 18.73 9.30 -6.36
CA MET A 288 17.61 10.04 -6.95
C MET A 288 16.27 9.73 -6.29
N THR A 289 16.20 8.68 -5.45
CA THR A 289 14.94 8.04 -5.08
C THR A 289 14.75 7.87 -3.57
N SER A 290 15.84 7.76 -2.80
CA SER A 290 15.75 7.38 -1.38
C SER A 290 15.01 8.41 -0.53
N GLY A 291 15.19 9.70 -0.84
CA GLY A 291 14.51 10.79 -0.16
C GLY A 291 13.00 10.74 -0.36
N ALA A 292 12.55 10.55 -1.61
CA ALA A 292 11.14 10.45 -1.94
C ALA A 292 10.50 9.22 -1.29
N GLN A 293 11.17 8.06 -1.34
CA GLN A 293 10.67 6.83 -0.70
C GLN A 293 10.49 6.98 0.81
N ARG A 294 11.48 7.56 1.50
CA ARG A 294 11.37 7.84 2.94
C ARG A 294 10.16 8.73 3.25
N SER A 295 9.94 9.76 2.45
CA SER A 295 8.81 10.67 2.63
C SER A 295 7.46 10.00 2.34
N ILE A 296 7.35 9.20 1.27
CA ILE A 296 6.14 8.43 0.95
C ILE A 296 5.79 7.46 2.09
N HIS A 297 6.77 6.70 2.60
CA HIS A 297 6.54 5.80 3.73
C HIS A 297 6.13 6.54 5.01
N ALA A 298 6.70 7.72 5.27
CA ALA A 298 6.27 8.55 6.39
C ALA A 298 4.82 9.03 6.23
N MET A 299 4.40 9.40 5.01
CA MET A 299 3.02 9.76 4.71
C MET A 299 2.06 8.58 4.93
N LEU A 300 2.41 7.38 4.44
CA LEU A 300 1.64 6.15 4.64
C LEU A 300 1.48 5.81 6.13
N GLY A 301 2.59 5.79 6.89
CA GLY A 301 2.55 5.51 8.32
C GLY A 301 1.70 6.51 9.11
N TYR A 302 1.72 7.79 8.69
CA TYR A 302 0.85 8.80 9.28
C TYR A 302 -0.64 8.52 9.01
N VAL A 303 -0.97 8.22 7.76
CA VAL A 303 -2.36 7.95 7.33
C VAL A 303 -2.92 6.75 8.08
N GLU A 304 -2.16 5.65 8.16
CA GLU A 304 -2.52 4.46 8.94
C GLU A 304 -2.76 4.78 10.42
N GLN A 305 -1.86 5.56 11.03
CA GLN A 305 -1.99 5.95 12.43
C GLN A 305 -3.26 6.78 12.68
N ARG A 306 -3.59 7.68 11.76
CA ARG A 306 -4.80 8.52 11.87
C ARG A 306 -6.08 7.69 11.72
N VAL A 307 -6.15 6.81 10.74
CA VAL A 307 -7.29 5.89 10.57
C VAL A 307 -7.48 5.06 11.84
N LYS A 308 -6.41 4.46 12.36
CA LYS A 308 -6.45 3.69 13.61
C LYS A 308 -6.92 4.50 14.82
N ARG A 309 -6.56 5.78 14.89
CA ARG A 309 -7.04 6.70 15.95
C ARG A 309 -8.53 7.00 15.79
N SER A 310 -8.99 7.27 14.57
CA SER A 310 -10.41 7.48 14.26
C SER A 310 -11.24 6.25 14.65
N ASP A 311 -10.84 5.07 14.19
CA ASP A 311 -11.55 3.81 14.47
C ASP A 311 -11.63 3.52 15.97
N LYS A 312 -10.54 3.77 16.70
CA LYS A 312 -10.50 3.62 18.15
C LYS A 312 -11.47 4.59 18.84
N THR A 313 -11.56 5.82 18.35
CA THR A 313 -12.46 6.86 18.89
C THR A 313 -13.92 6.47 18.64
N ALA A 314 -14.26 6.09 17.41
CA ALA A 314 -15.59 5.61 17.05
C ALA A 314 -16.00 4.38 17.89
N THR A 315 -15.12 3.38 18.00
CA THR A 315 -15.36 2.18 18.82
C THR A 315 -15.64 2.53 20.29
N SER A 316 -14.87 3.47 20.85
CA SER A 316 -15.08 3.95 22.22
C SER A 316 -16.43 4.63 22.40
N LEU A 317 -16.85 5.45 21.44
CA LEU A 317 -18.14 6.15 21.48
C LEU A 317 -19.32 5.18 21.36
N VAL A 318 -19.27 4.24 20.42
CA VAL A 318 -20.29 3.19 20.27
C VAL A 318 -20.40 2.35 21.54
N THR A 319 -19.27 1.97 22.14
CA THR A 319 -19.26 1.26 23.42
C THR A 319 -19.93 2.09 24.53
N GLY A 320 -19.66 3.40 24.57
CA GLY A 320 -20.31 4.35 25.49
C GLY A 320 -21.82 4.43 25.28
N LEU A 321 -22.29 4.42 24.03
CA LEU A 321 -23.72 4.40 23.70
C LEU A 321 -24.40 3.12 24.19
N VAL A 322 -23.77 1.95 24.02
CA VAL A 322 -24.29 0.68 24.55
C VAL A 322 -24.47 0.76 26.07
N LEU A 323 -23.47 1.28 26.79
CA LEU A 323 -23.56 1.47 28.25
C LEU A 323 -24.68 2.44 28.63
N ARG A 324 -24.85 3.53 27.88
CA ARG A 324 -25.92 4.51 28.09
C ARG A 324 -27.30 3.90 27.85
N ARG A 325 -27.48 3.15 26.76
CA ARG A 325 -28.72 2.42 26.44
C ARG A 325 -29.13 1.53 27.60
N HIS A 326 -28.18 0.78 28.16
CA HIS A 326 -28.42 -0.04 29.35
C HIS A 326 -28.79 0.78 30.59
N ALA A 327 -28.13 1.92 30.84
CA ALA A 327 -28.45 2.79 31.97
C ALA A 327 -29.86 3.40 31.86
N LEU A 328 -30.24 3.89 30.67
CA LEU A 328 -31.57 4.44 30.42
C LEU A 328 -32.67 3.39 30.53
N ALA A 329 -32.42 2.17 30.01
CA ALA A 329 -33.34 1.05 30.17
C ALA A 329 -33.58 0.67 31.64
N LEU A 330 -32.52 0.72 32.47
CA LEU A 330 -32.64 0.50 33.92
C LEU A 330 -33.38 1.63 34.63
N LEU A 331 -33.19 2.89 34.22
CA LEU A 331 -33.94 4.03 34.78
C LEU A 331 -35.43 3.98 34.39
N GLY A 332 -35.76 3.39 33.23
CA GLY A 332 -37.15 3.16 32.80
C GLY A 332 -37.82 1.95 33.44
N ALA A 333 -37.06 0.97 33.94
CA ALA A 333 -37.56 -0.15 34.73
C ALA A 333 -37.70 0.29 36.20
N GLY A 334 -38.92 0.31 36.75
CA GLY A 334 -39.23 0.89 38.07
C GLY A 334 -38.38 0.42 39.28
N PRO A 335 -38.57 1.05 40.46
CA PRO A 335 -37.61 1.12 41.56
C PRO A 335 -37.13 -0.23 42.14
N VAL A 336 -37.93 -1.28 42.06
CA VAL A 336 -37.65 -2.57 42.74
C VAL A 336 -36.61 -3.44 42.01
N ALA A 337 -36.45 -3.30 40.69
CA ALA A 337 -35.39 -3.99 39.94
C ALA A 337 -34.09 -3.16 39.84
N GLY A 338 -34.20 -1.85 40.07
CA GLY A 338 -33.10 -0.90 39.96
C GLY A 338 -32.14 -0.93 41.14
N GLU A 339 -32.62 -1.07 42.39
CA GLU A 339 -31.78 -0.92 43.58
C GLU A 339 -30.74 -2.04 43.74
N ASP A 340 -31.13 -3.32 43.60
CA ASP A 340 -30.19 -4.46 43.72
C ASP A 340 -29.20 -4.52 42.54
N ALA A 341 -29.66 -4.19 41.33
CA ALA A 341 -28.81 -4.11 40.15
C ALA A 341 -27.84 -2.91 40.23
N MET A 342 -28.28 -1.76 40.75
CA MET A 342 -27.46 -0.57 40.96
C MET A 342 -26.46 -0.76 42.10
N ALA A 343 -26.83 -1.47 43.17
CA ALA A 343 -25.91 -1.83 44.25
C ALA A 343 -24.81 -2.77 43.75
N SER A 344 -25.16 -3.84 43.04
CA SER A 344 -24.17 -4.76 42.46
C SER A 344 -23.26 -4.09 41.41
N ARG A 345 -23.83 -3.22 40.57
CA ARG A 345 -23.07 -2.49 39.54
C ARG A 345 -22.24 -1.35 40.10
N SER A 346 -22.69 -0.63 41.13
CA SER A 346 -21.89 0.40 41.80
C SER A 346 -20.68 -0.21 42.50
N VAL A 347 -20.82 -1.41 43.08
CA VAL A 347 -19.68 -2.18 43.63
C VAL A 347 -18.70 -2.58 42.51
N LYS A 348 -19.18 -3.11 41.39
CA LYS A 348 -18.31 -3.45 40.25
C LYS A 348 -17.64 -2.21 39.62
N ALA A 349 -18.38 -1.12 39.46
CA ALA A 349 -17.88 0.14 38.91
C ALA A 349 -16.85 0.79 39.85
N SER A 350 -17.09 0.74 41.15
CA SER A 350 -16.13 1.15 42.17
C SER A 350 -14.86 0.31 42.09
N ALA A 351 -14.98 -1.02 41.98
CA ALA A 351 -13.83 -1.91 41.88
C ALA A 351 -13.02 -1.69 40.59
N ALA A 352 -13.69 -1.53 39.45
CA ALA A 352 -13.04 -1.26 38.16
C ALA A 352 -12.34 0.11 38.18
N PHE A 353 -13.02 1.16 38.66
CA PHE A 353 -12.44 2.49 38.77
C PHE A 353 -11.22 2.51 39.71
N GLN A 354 -11.29 1.76 40.82
CA GLN A 354 -10.17 1.60 41.74
C GLN A 354 -9.01 0.82 41.11
N ALA A 355 -9.29 -0.23 40.33
CA ALA A 355 -8.27 -0.99 39.61
C ALA A 355 -7.57 -0.14 38.53
N ASP A 356 -8.33 0.58 37.71
CA ASP A 356 -7.79 1.44 36.64
C ASP A 356 -6.97 2.60 37.21
N THR A 357 -7.48 3.23 38.27
CA THR A 357 -6.73 4.28 39.00
C THR A 357 -5.47 3.71 39.63
N GLY A 358 -5.55 2.52 40.24
CA GLY A 358 -4.40 1.81 40.80
C GLY A 358 -3.34 1.49 39.75
N ALA A 359 -3.77 1.02 38.56
CA ALA A 359 -2.88 0.73 37.44
C ALA A 359 -2.20 2.00 36.91
N LEU A 360 -2.91 3.13 36.83
CA LEU A 360 -2.31 4.42 36.46
C LEU A 360 -1.27 4.90 37.48
N LEU A 361 -1.54 4.71 38.78
CA LEU A 361 -0.58 5.03 39.83
C LEU A 361 0.64 4.10 39.79
N ALA A 362 0.44 2.80 39.56
CA ALA A 362 1.53 1.86 39.36
C ALA A 362 2.38 2.21 38.12
N GLN A 363 1.76 2.61 37.01
CA GLN A 363 2.47 3.11 35.82
C GLN A 363 3.26 4.39 36.09
N LEU A 364 2.77 5.25 36.99
CA LEU A 364 3.48 6.44 37.43
C LEU A 364 4.68 6.04 38.31
N ASP A 365 4.53 5.06 39.20
CA ASP A 365 5.61 4.60 40.08
C ASP A 365 6.69 3.82 39.30
N GLU A 366 6.28 2.97 38.35
CA GLU A 366 7.17 2.26 37.40
C GLU A 366 7.99 3.19 36.51
N ALA A 367 7.45 4.37 36.17
CA ALA A 367 8.16 5.35 35.37
C ALA A 367 9.33 6.02 36.12
N GLY A 368 9.48 5.75 37.44
CA GLY A 368 10.59 6.24 38.28
C GLY A 368 10.53 7.75 38.56
N ALA A 369 11.03 8.20 39.71
CA ALA A 369 11.24 9.62 39.98
C ALA A 369 12.43 10.09 39.13
N THR A 370 12.21 11.07 38.25
CA THR A 370 13.27 11.59 37.37
C THR A 370 14.36 12.25 38.20
N GLY A 371 15.46 11.55 38.41
CA GLY A 371 16.76 12.16 38.66
C GLY A 371 17.13 13.04 37.47
N SER A 372 17.69 14.21 37.77
CA SER A 372 17.95 15.32 36.85
C SER A 372 18.49 14.91 35.47
N ALA A 373 17.86 15.50 34.45
CA ALA A 373 18.33 15.65 33.07
C ALA A 373 18.47 14.36 32.26
N LEU A 374 17.41 13.97 31.55
CA LEU A 374 17.44 13.49 30.16
C LEU A 374 16.00 13.31 29.66
N ALA A 375 15.74 13.75 28.42
CA ALA A 375 14.52 13.49 27.66
C ALA A 375 14.44 12.00 27.28
N SER A 376 14.33 11.12 28.28
CA SER A 376 14.18 9.68 28.08
C SER A 376 12.72 9.34 27.73
N PRO A 377 12.46 8.20 27.06
CA PRO A 377 11.11 7.67 26.85
C PRO A 377 10.27 7.60 28.14
N ASP A 378 10.94 7.45 29.29
CA ASP A 378 10.32 7.38 30.61
C ASP A 378 9.77 8.74 31.06
N ALA A 379 10.42 9.86 30.73
CA ALA A 379 9.93 11.20 31.03
C ALA A 379 8.64 11.53 30.23
N ALA A 380 8.59 11.15 28.94
CA ALA A 380 7.40 11.32 28.12
C ALA A 380 6.25 10.40 28.56
N LYS A 381 6.56 9.16 28.99
CA LYS A 381 5.58 8.24 29.59
C LYS A 381 5.04 8.81 30.90
N ARG A 382 5.91 9.26 31.81
CA ARG A 382 5.56 9.87 33.10
C ARG A 382 4.64 11.07 32.94
N ARG A 383 4.95 11.97 31.99
CA ARG A 383 4.15 13.16 31.69
C ARG A 383 2.75 12.84 31.18
N ARG A 384 2.64 11.86 30.26
CA ARG A 384 1.33 11.39 29.79
C ARG A 384 0.51 10.80 30.92
N THR A 385 1.12 10.04 31.82
CA THR A 385 0.45 9.46 32.99
C THR A 385 0.00 10.55 33.98
N LEU A 386 0.83 11.55 34.27
CA LEU A 386 0.48 12.70 35.11
C LEU A 386 -0.72 13.48 34.53
N LYS A 387 -0.71 13.77 33.22
CA LYS A 387 -1.85 14.44 32.55
C LYS A 387 -3.14 13.65 32.68
N ARG A 388 -3.09 12.32 32.49
CA ARG A 388 -4.26 11.43 32.65
C ARG A 388 -4.78 11.41 34.08
N LEU A 389 -3.90 11.37 35.08
CA LEU A 389 -4.30 11.41 36.49
C LEU A 389 -4.94 12.77 36.83
N LEU A 390 -4.39 13.89 36.36
CA LEU A 390 -4.96 15.22 36.61
C LEU A 390 -6.32 15.44 35.92
N GLN A 391 -6.60 14.76 34.80
CA GLN A 391 -7.93 14.74 34.18
C GLN A 391 -9.01 14.11 35.10
N LEU A 392 -8.63 13.32 36.11
CA LEU A 392 -9.56 12.76 37.09
C LEU A 392 -9.94 13.76 38.19
N LYS A 393 -9.25 14.91 38.30
CA LYS A 393 -9.49 15.92 39.36
C LYS A 393 -10.96 16.39 39.44
N PRO A 394 -11.65 16.71 38.33
CA PRO A 394 -13.07 17.09 38.38
C PRO A 394 -13.98 15.94 38.85
N LEU A 395 -13.62 14.70 38.55
CA LEU A 395 -14.37 13.50 38.94
C LEU A 395 -14.20 13.15 40.43
N CYS A 396 -13.18 13.71 41.06
CA CYS A 396 -12.81 13.51 42.45
C CYS A 396 -13.05 14.76 43.31
N ALA A 397 -13.87 15.72 42.88
CA ALA A 397 -14.24 16.87 43.70
C ALA A 397 -15.02 16.43 44.96
N GLU A 398 -14.96 17.23 46.03
CA GLU A 398 -15.78 16.97 47.22
C GLU A 398 -17.27 17.06 46.87
N GLY A 399 -18.04 16.04 47.23
CA GLY A 399 -19.48 15.96 46.96
C GLY A 399 -19.89 15.23 45.67
N SER A 400 -18.95 14.78 44.82
CA SER A 400 -19.29 14.01 43.61
C SER A 400 -19.17 12.49 43.82
N SER A 401 -20.30 11.83 44.13
CA SER A 401 -20.58 10.38 44.03
C SER A 401 -19.95 9.42 45.05
N SER A 402 -20.78 8.56 45.65
CA SER A 402 -20.40 7.58 46.70
C SER A 402 -19.53 6.41 46.21
N PHE A 403 -19.62 6.03 44.92
CA PHE A 403 -18.93 4.84 44.40
C PHE A 403 -17.48 5.11 43.96
N ARG A 404 -17.07 6.37 43.77
CA ARG A 404 -15.69 6.74 43.36
C ARG A 404 -14.81 7.10 44.55
N GLU A 405 -15.41 7.28 45.72
CA GLU A 405 -14.78 7.86 46.91
C GLU A 405 -13.53 7.08 47.34
N ALA A 406 -13.56 5.74 47.28
CA ALA A 406 -12.44 4.88 47.66
C ALA A 406 -11.17 5.15 46.83
N ALA A 407 -11.31 5.42 45.53
CA ALA A 407 -10.19 5.71 44.63
C ALA A 407 -9.85 7.20 44.58
N CYS A 408 -10.84 8.09 44.72
CA CYS A 408 -10.63 9.53 44.70
C CYS A 408 -9.97 10.07 45.97
N LYS A 409 -10.24 9.48 47.15
CA LYS A 409 -9.65 9.91 48.43
C LYS A 409 -8.11 9.97 48.41
N PRO A 410 -7.38 8.93 47.97
CA PRO A 410 -5.91 9.00 47.87
C PRO A 410 -5.43 9.93 46.75
N LEU A 411 -6.18 10.08 45.65
CA LEU A 411 -5.82 10.96 44.55
C LEU A 411 -5.90 12.46 44.91
N ARG A 412 -6.93 12.87 45.67
CA ARG A 412 -7.11 14.27 46.11
C ARG A 412 -5.87 14.80 46.83
N GLN A 413 -5.26 13.96 47.65
CA GLN A 413 -4.04 14.30 48.41
C GLN A 413 -2.81 14.44 47.51
N ARG A 414 -2.82 13.84 46.31
CA ARG A 414 -1.69 13.82 45.37
C ARG A 414 -1.83 14.82 44.22
N PHE A 415 -3.03 15.30 43.88
CA PHE A 415 -3.23 16.17 42.71
C PHE A 415 -2.39 17.45 42.73
N ALA A 416 -2.22 18.10 43.88
CA ALA A 416 -1.39 19.31 43.98
C ALA A 416 0.09 18.99 43.68
N ALA A 417 0.60 17.88 44.21
CA ALA A 417 1.96 17.43 43.95
C ALA A 417 2.15 17.00 42.49
N MET A 418 1.18 16.29 41.90
CA MET A 418 1.21 15.88 40.49
C MET A 418 1.17 17.07 39.53
N ALA A 419 0.42 18.11 39.85
CA ALA A 419 0.37 19.34 39.06
C ALA A 419 1.72 20.09 39.09
N ALA A 420 2.29 20.26 40.30
CA ALA A 420 3.62 20.86 40.45
C ALA A 420 4.71 20.05 39.73
N GLU A 421 4.66 18.72 39.82
CA GLU A 421 5.59 17.85 39.10
C GLU A 421 5.46 17.97 37.58
N LEU A 422 4.23 18.04 37.06
CA LEU A 422 4.00 18.24 35.63
C LEU A 422 4.54 19.59 35.15
N GLU A 423 4.33 20.67 35.91
CA GLU A 423 4.89 22.00 35.62
C GLU A 423 6.42 21.99 35.60
N THR A 424 7.05 21.30 36.55
CA THR A 424 8.52 21.17 36.55
C THR A 424 9.03 20.45 35.30
N LEU A 425 8.41 19.33 34.92
CA LEU A 425 8.78 18.56 33.73
C LEU A 425 8.56 19.35 32.42
N GLU A 426 7.54 20.20 32.36
CA GLU A 426 7.29 21.07 31.21
C GLU A 426 8.26 22.26 31.15
N SER A 427 8.69 22.80 32.29
CA SER A 427 9.67 23.89 32.36
C SER A 427 11.11 23.46 32.01
N THR A 428 11.49 22.21 32.28
CA THR A 428 12.83 21.69 31.98
C THR A 428 13.11 21.40 30.51
N GLU A 429 12.09 21.37 29.64
CA GLU A 429 12.26 21.24 28.18
C GLU A 429 12.21 22.58 27.44
N GLY A 430 11.95 23.69 28.15
CA GLY A 430 11.95 25.04 27.60
C GLY A 430 13.31 25.75 27.62
N LEU A 431 14.41 25.02 27.88
CA LEU A 431 15.80 25.52 27.91
C LEU A 431 16.64 24.87 26.81
#